data_AF-A0A5D2L8V4-F1
#
_entry.id   AF-A0A5D2L8V4-F1
#
_cell.length_a   1.000
_cell.length_b   1.000
_cell.length_c   1.000
_cell.angle_alpha   90.00
_cell.angle_beta   90.00
_cell.angle_gamma   90.00
#
_symmetry.space_group_name_H-M   'P 1'
#
loop_
_entity.id
_entity.type
_entity.pdbx_description
1 polymer ?
#
loop_
_entity_poly.entity_id
_entity_poly.type
_entity_poly.pdbx_seq_one_letter_code
_entity_poly.pdbx_strand_id
1 'polypeptide(L)'
;MMLFIQEFLVKSKLEILNPPEGNAVQTISPVFRSQCRLLDAPPETLAASALALHYANVIIVIEKLAASPHLIGNDARDDLYNMLPASVRAALRARLKPYAKSLTSSVFDTELAEDWTEAMAAILEWLAPLAHNMIRWQSERSFEQQSFVSGTNALLVQTLYFANREKTEAAIIEILVGLNYVWRLGRELNAKALQECASSRSFDECLYL
;
A
#
# COMPACT_ATOMS: atom_id res chain seq x y z
N MET A 1 -2.79 -15.85 12.15
CA MET A 1 -1.76 -14.81 11.99
C MET A 1 -0.37 -15.41 11.72
N MET A 2 0.25 -16.13 12.65
CA MET A 2 1.56 -16.81 12.42
C MET A 2 1.53 -17.88 11.30
N LEU A 3 0.38 -18.52 11.09
CA LEU A 3 0.14 -19.49 10.00
C LEU A 3 0.07 -18.86 8.60
N PHE A 4 -0.35 -17.61 8.46
CA PHE A 4 -0.46 -16.95 7.15
C PHE A 4 0.91 -16.45 6.66
N ILE A 5 1.75 -15.99 7.58
CA ILE A 5 3.14 -15.61 7.33
C ILE A 5 3.99 -16.85 7.03
N GLN A 6 3.79 -17.96 7.78
CA GLN A 6 4.41 -19.23 7.43
C GLN A 6 3.88 -19.80 6.11
N GLU A 7 2.58 -19.77 5.82
CA GLU A 7 2.07 -20.20 4.51
C GLU A 7 2.62 -19.34 3.37
N PHE A 8 2.70 -18.01 3.53
CA PHE A 8 3.24 -17.10 2.53
C PHE A 8 4.73 -17.36 2.27
N LEU A 9 5.55 -17.52 3.32
CA LEU A 9 6.97 -17.86 3.22
C LEU A 9 7.22 -19.31 2.74
N VAL A 10 6.41 -20.27 3.19
CA VAL A 10 6.55 -21.70 2.86
C VAL A 10 6.06 -21.98 1.44
N LYS A 11 4.93 -21.41 0.98
CA LYS A 11 4.50 -21.50 -0.42
C LYS A 11 5.49 -20.84 -1.36
N SER A 12 6.00 -19.65 -1.01
CA SER A 12 7.04 -18.98 -1.80
C SER A 12 8.34 -19.80 -1.85
N LYS A 13 8.68 -20.55 -0.79
CA LYS A 13 9.87 -21.42 -0.75
C LYS A 13 9.68 -22.76 -1.47
N LEU A 14 8.46 -23.29 -1.53
CA LEU A 14 8.12 -24.54 -2.24
C LEU A 14 8.03 -24.35 -3.76
N GLU A 15 7.55 -23.19 -4.24
CA GLU A 15 7.52 -22.86 -5.67
C GLU A 15 8.93 -22.70 -6.27
N ILE A 16 9.92 -22.32 -5.46
CA ILE A 16 11.33 -22.20 -5.87
C ILE A 16 11.99 -23.58 -6.10
N LEU A 17 11.42 -24.68 -5.57
CA LEU A 17 12.05 -26.01 -5.61
C LEU A 17 11.55 -26.91 -6.77
N ASN A 18 10.62 -26.46 -7.60
CA ASN A 18 10.11 -27.21 -8.75
C ASN A 18 10.24 -26.40 -10.07
N PRO A 19 11.40 -26.44 -10.75
CA PRO A 19 11.53 -25.81 -12.05
C PRO A 19 10.84 -26.65 -13.15
N PRO A 20 10.06 -26.04 -14.06
CA PRO A 20 9.53 -26.73 -15.23
C PRO A 20 10.62 -26.87 -16.30
N GLU A 21 10.86 -28.10 -16.75
CA GLU A 21 11.72 -28.39 -17.91
C GLU A 21 11.05 -27.88 -19.20
N GLY A 22 11.70 -26.98 -19.92
CA GLY A 22 11.22 -26.47 -21.20
C GLY A 22 12.31 -25.80 -22.03
N ASN A 23 12.74 -26.50 -23.09
CA ASN A 23 13.80 -26.12 -24.02
C ASN A 23 13.40 -24.96 -24.96
N ALA A 24 14.33 -24.02 -25.25
CA ALA A 24 14.70 -23.58 -26.61
C ALA A 24 15.72 -22.41 -26.59
N VAL A 25 16.49 -22.37 -27.67
CA VAL A 25 17.75 -21.65 -27.92
C VAL A 25 17.52 -20.32 -28.68
N GLN A 26 18.29 -19.26 -28.38
CA GLN A 26 19.21 -18.49 -29.28
C GLN A 26 19.43 -17.00 -28.88
N THR A 27 20.71 -16.70 -28.57
CA THR A 27 21.58 -15.57 -28.97
C THR A 27 21.22 -14.09 -28.68
N ILE A 28 22.07 -13.41 -27.86
CA ILE A 28 22.83 -12.16 -28.13
C ILE A 28 23.45 -11.61 -26.80
N SER A 29 24.75 -11.29 -26.81
CA SER A 29 25.59 -10.51 -25.83
C SER A 29 25.79 -11.02 -24.38
N PRO A 30 27.03 -11.36 -23.91
CA PRO A 30 27.22 -12.20 -22.72
C PRO A 30 27.79 -11.55 -21.44
N VAL A 31 27.79 -10.22 -21.24
CA VAL A 31 28.46 -9.67 -20.01
C VAL A 31 27.52 -8.93 -19.05
N PHE A 32 26.46 -8.28 -19.53
CA PHE A 32 25.49 -7.61 -18.63
C PHE A 32 24.26 -8.48 -18.30
N ARG A 33 24.11 -9.63 -18.99
CA ARG A 33 22.92 -10.50 -18.93
C ARG A 33 23.06 -11.65 -17.93
N SER A 34 24.23 -11.76 -17.29
CA SER A 34 24.65 -12.92 -16.50
C SER A 34 24.11 -12.92 -15.07
N GLN A 35 23.61 -11.78 -14.58
CA GLN A 35 23.14 -11.62 -13.20
C GLN A 35 21.60 -11.63 -13.06
N CYS A 36 20.84 -11.51 -14.16
CA CYS A 36 19.38 -11.63 -14.12
C CYS A 36 18.88 -13.08 -14.00
N ARG A 37 19.65 -14.06 -14.52
CA ARG A 37 19.19 -15.46 -14.62
C ARG A 37 19.11 -16.24 -13.29
N LEU A 38 19.58 -15.67 -12.18
CA LEU A 38 19.49 -16.27 -10.84
C LEU A 38 18.36 -15.65 -9.98
N LEU A 39 17.71 -14.59 -10.47
CA LEU A 39 16.61 -13.89 -9.81
C LEU A 39 15.46 -13.70 -10.81
N ASP A 40 15.16 -14.74 -11.60
CA ASP A 40 13.95 -14.74 -12.44
C ASP A 40 12.74 -14.82 -11.50
N ALA A 41 12.29 -13.64 -11.07
CA ALA A 41 11.11 -13.53 -10.23
C ALA A 41 9.92 -14.10 -11.00
N PRO A 42 9.09 -14.97 -10.38
CA PRO A 42 7.93 -15.53 -11.04
C PRO A 42 7.08 -14.44 -11.72
N PRO A 43 6.38 -14.74 -12.83
CA PRO A 43 5.64 -13.74 -13.61
C PRO A 43 4.56 -13.00 -12.81
N GLU A 44 4.09 -13.62 -11.72
CA GLU A 44 3.11 -13.06 -10.79
C GLU A 44 3.70 -12.05 -9.80
N THR A 45 5.02 -11.86 -9.79
CA THR A 45 5.69 -10.97 -8.84
C THR A 45 5.70 -9.50 -9.28
N LEU A 46 5.88 -8.63 -8.30
CA LEU A 46 6.06 -7.20 -8.55
C LEU A 46 7.33 -6.86 -9.33
N ALA A 47 8.41 -7.62 -9.18
CA ALA A 47 9.61 -7.46 -9.99
C ALA A 47 9.35 -7.76 -11.47
N ALA A 48 8.64 -8.86 -11.78
CA ALA A 48 8.29 -9.21 -13.16
C ALA A 48 7.38 -8.16 -13.83
N SER A 49 6.51 -7.51 -13.05
CA SER A 49 5.66 -6.40 -13.53
C SER A 49 6.31 -5.01 -13.45
N ALA A 50 7.57 -4.90 -13.00
CA ALA A 50 8.27 -3.64 -12.74
C ALA A 50 7.53 -2.66 -11.79
N LEU A 51 6.72 -3.20 -10.87
CA LEU A 51 5.88 -2.43 -9.94
C LEU A 51 6.46 -2.36 -8.51
N ALA A 52 7.50 -3.13 -8.19
CA ALA A 52 8.01 -3.23 -6.82
C ALA A 52 8.38 -1.87 -6.19
N LEU A 53 9.14 -1.04 -6.91
CA LEU A 53 9.53 0.30 -6.44
C LEU A 53 8.34 1.27 -6.41
N HIS A 54 7.46 1.17 -7.40
CA HIS A 54 6.28 2.02 -7.50
C HIS A 54 5.33 1.77 -6.32
N TYR A 55 5.04 0.50 -6.00
CA TYR A 55 4.23 0.17 -4.84
C TYR A 55 4.92 0.47 -3.52
N ALA A 56 6.25 0.36 -3.42
CA ALA A 56 6.97 0.81 -2.22
C ALA A 56 6.67 2.29 -1.90
N ASN A 57 6.74 3.17 -2.92
CA ASN A 57 6.40 4.58 -2.77
C ASN A 57 4.94 4.79 -2.34
N VAL A 58 4.00 4.08 -2.97
CA VAL A 58 2.56 4.14 -2.61
C VAL A 58 2.35 3.73 -1.15
N ILE A 59 2.93 2.61 -0.72
CA ILE A 59 2.79 2.09 0.65
C ILE A 59 3.35 3.07 1.67
N ILE A 60 4.51 3.69 1.42
CA ILE A 60 5.09 4.69 2.32
C ILE A 60 4.22 5.94 2.44
N VAL A 61 3.60 6.39 1.33
CA VAL A 61 2.64 7.50 1.39
C VAL A 61 1.42 7.10 2.21
N ILE A 62 0.86 5.91 1.97
CA ILE A 62 -0.26 5.36 2.73
C ILE A 62 0.05 5.28 4.23
N GLU A 63 1.22 4.77 4.61
CA GLU A 63 1.66 4.69 6.00
C GLU A 63 1.67 6.06 6.69
N LYS A 64 2.26 7.07 6.04
CA LYS A 64 2.28 8.45 6.56
C LYS A 64 0.87 9.02 6.74
N LEU A 65 -0.01 8.75 5.80
CA LEU A 65 -1.40 9.19 5.86
C LEU A 65 -2.20 8.47 6.96
N ALA A 66 -1.97 7.16 7.13
CA ALA A 66 -2.58 6.37 8.20
C ALA A 66 -2.11 6.82 9.59
N ALA A 67 -0.84 7.25 9.73
CA ALA A 67 -0.31 7.77 10.98
C ALA A 67 -0.83 9.18 11.33
N SER A 68 -1.34 9.94 10.35
CA SER A 68 -1.82 11.31 10.57
C SER A 68 -3.05 11.62 9.72
N PRO A 69 -4.19 10.93 9.97
CA PRO A 69 -5.37 11.03 9.13
C PRO A 69 -6.03 12.41 9.15
N HIS A 70 -5.79 13.18 10.22
CA HIS A 70 -6.32 14.53 10.42
C HIS A 70 -5.58 15.62 9.64
N LEU A 71 -4.38 15.35 9.12
CA LEU A 71 -3.58 16.31 8.34
C LEU A 71 -3.83 16.22 6.82
N ILE A 72 -4.83 15.44 6.43
CA ILE A 72 -5.01 15.06 5.02
C ILE A 72 -5.93 16.06 4.34
N GLY A 73 -5.31 16.97 3.61
CA GLY A 73 -5.99 17.84 2.66
C GLY A 73 -6.49 17.06 1.45
N ASN A 74 -7.41 17.67 0.69
CA ASN A 74 -7.88 17.10 -0.57
C ASN A 74 -6.71 16.85 -1.55
N ASP A 75 -5.72 17.72 -1.57
CA ASP A 75 -4.53 17.61 -2.43
C ASP A 75 -3.75 16.31 -2.16
N ALA A 76 -3.50 15.98 -0.89
CA ALA A 76 -2.78 14.74 -0.52
C ALA A 76 -3.54 13.47 -0.92
N ARG A 77 -4.88 13.52 -0.89
CA ARG A 77 -5.73 12.42 -1.37
C ARG A 77 -5.63 12.27 -2.89
N ASP A 78 -5.68 13.38 -3.62
CA ASP A 78 -5.61 13.37 -5.08
C ASP A 78 -4.22 12.92 -5.56
N ASP A 79 -3.16 13.36 -4.89
CA ASP A 79 -1.80 12.90 -5.13
C ASP A 79 -1.67 11.39 -4.91
N LEU A 80 -2.15 10.87 -3.78
CA LEU A 80 -2.17 9.43 -3.54
C LEU A 80 -2.94 8.69 -4.65
N TYR A 81 -4.11 9.20 -5.05
CA TYR A 81 -4.91 8.60 -6.09
C TYR A 81 -4.20 8.57 -7.44
N ASN A 82 -3.48 9.64 -7.79
CA ASN A 82 -2.69 9.75 -9.02
C ASN A 82 -1.45 8.84 -9.01
N MET A 83 -0.92 8.51 -7.84
CA MET A 83 0.15 7.51 -7.69
C MET A 83 -0.33 6.08 -7.93
N LEU A 84 -1.63 5.79 -7.95
CA LEU A 84 -2.12 4.41 -8.08
C LEU A 84 -2.14 3.92 -9.54
N PRO A 85 -1.67 2.69 -9.81
CA PRO A 85 -1.86 2.04 -11.10
C PRO A 85 -3.34 1.95 -11.51
N ALA A 86 -3.58 1.88 -12.82
CA ALA A 86 -4.93 1.84 -13.37
C ALA A 86 -5.77 0.66 -12.83
N SER A 87 -5.14 -0.51 -12.61
CA SER A 87 -5.80 -1.69 -12.05
C SER A 87 -6.34 -1.42 -10.64
N VAL A 88 -5.47 -0.91 -9.75
CA VAL A 88 -5.82 -0.56 -8.37
C VAL A 88 -6.89 0.53 -8.33
N ARG A 89 -6.78 1.57 -9.16
CA ARG A 89 -7.80 2.63 -9.26
C ARG A 89 -9.17 2.07 -9.66
N ALA A 90 -9.20 1.18 -10.65
CA ALA A 90 -10.44 0.57 -11.12
C ALA A 90 -11.08 -0.31 -10.04
N ALA A 91 -10.28 -1.16 -9.39
CA ALA A 91 -10.74 -2.05 -8.32
C ALA A 91 -11.23 -1.25 -7.09
N LEU A 92 -10.50 -0.20 -6.69
CA LEU A 92 -10.90 0.70 -5.60
C LEU A 92 -12.23 1.39 -5.90
N ARG A 93 -12.41 1.92 -7.12
CA ARG A 93 -13.72 2.50 -7.54
C ARG A 93 -14.85 1.49 -7.45
N ALA A 94 -14.61 0.26 -7.90
CA ALA A 94 -15.62 -0.80 -7.85
C ALA A 94 -16.01 -1.14 -6.40
N ARG A 95 -15.04 -1.17 -5.48
CA ARG A 95 -15.26 -1.41 -4.04
C ARG A 95 -15.98 -0.25 -3.34
N LEU A 96 -15.69 0.99 -3.72
CA LEU A 96 -16.31 2.18 -3.10
C LEU A 96 -17.70 2.53 -3.68
N LYS A 97 -18.02 2.08 -4.90
CA LYS A 97 -19.30 2.41 -5.58
C LYS A 97 -20.56 1.99 -4.80
N PRO A 98 -20.64 0.82 -4.14
CA PRO A 98 -21.77 0.46 -3.28
C PRO A 98 -21.92 1.40 -2.09
N TYR A 99 -20.81 1.76 -1.44
CA TYR A 99 -20.79 2.66 -0.30
C TYR A 99 -21.26 4.07 -0.68
N ALA A 100 -20.92 4.55 -1.88
CA ALA A 100 -21.36 5.85 -2.39
C ALA A 100 -22.89 6.00 -2.51
N LYS A 101 -23.65 4.89 -2.59
CA LYS A 101 -25.12 4.91 -2.63
C LYS A 101 -25.75 4.80 -1.24
N SER A 102 -25.11 4.09 -0.32
CA SER A 102 -25.50 4.04 1.11
C SER A 102 -25.11 5.31 1.88
N LEU A 103 -24.32 6.17 1.24
CA LEU A 103 -23.61 7.33 1.76
C LEU A 103 -24.52 8.50 2.20
N THR A 104 -25.80 8.43 1.86
CA THR A 104 -26.87 9.38 2.25
C THR A 104 -27.46 9.10 3.63
N SER A 105 -27.13 7.96 4.25
CA SER A 105 -27.44 7.68 5.67
C SER A 105 -26.31 8.24 6.54
N SER A 106 -26.62 9.18 7.43
CA SER A 106 -25.67 10.00 8.20
C SER A 106 -25.04 9.30 9.41
N VAL A 107 -25.11 7.97 9.47
CA VAL A 107 -24.61 7.20 10.62
C VAL A 107 -23.31 6.53 10.21
N PHE A 108 -22.23 7.28 10.33
CA PHE A 108 -20.92 6.65 10.42
C PHE A 108 -20.68 6.20 11.84
N ASP A 109 -20.26 4.95 11.95
CA ASP A 109 -19.94 4.34 13.21
C ASP A 109 -18.47 4.59 13.56
N THR A 110 -18.25 5.13 14.76
CA THR A 110 -16.93 5.35 15.35
C THR A 110 -16.26 4.01 15.68
N GLU A 111 -17.03 3.00 16.11
CA GLU A 111 -16.52 1.66 16.42
C GLU A 111 -15.94 1.01 15.16
N LEU A 112 -16.68 1.08 14.05
CA LEU A 112 -16.18 0.60 12.76
C LEU A 112 -14.94 1.37 12.26
N ALA A 113 -14.76 2.64 12.65
CA ALA A 113 -13.55 3.39 12.29
C ALA A 113 -12.33 2.92 13.06
N GLU A 114 -12.51 2.50 14.31
CA GLU A 114 -11.48 1.89 15.13
C GLU A 114 -11.07 0.54 14.53
N ASP A 115 -12.03 -0.31 14.16
CA ASP A 115 -11.79 -1.57 13.46
C ASP A 115 -10.97 -1.38 12.17
N TRP A 116 -11.35 -0.38 11.35
CA TRP A 116 -10.59 -0.04 10.15
C TRP A 116 -9.17 0.44 10.47
N THR A 117 -9.01 1.21 11.54
CA THR A 117 -7.69 1.70 11.97
C THR A 117 -6.79 0.55 12.41
N GLU A 118 -7.32 -0.40 13.19
CA GLU A 118 -6.60 -1.60 13.61
C GLU A 118 -6.24 -2.50 12.41
N ALA A 119 -7.21 -2.76 11.52
CA ALA A 119 -6.97 -3.57 10.32
C ALA A 119 -5.88 -2.96 9.42
N MET A 120 -5.92 -1.64 9.19
CA MET A 120 -4.88 -0.94 8.44
C MET A 120 -3.51 -1.06 9.12
N ALA A 121 -3.45 -0.89 10.44
CA ALA A 121 -2.22 -1.02 11.21
C ALA A 121 -1.63 -2.43 11.09
N ALA A 122 -2.46 -3.47 11.20
CA ALA A 122 -2.04 -4.86 11.06
C ALA A 122 -1.49 -5.17 9.66
N ILE A 123 -2.06 -4.59 8.60
CA ILE A 123 -1.52 -4.77 7.24
C ILE A 123 -0.19 -4.01 7.09
N LEU A 124 -0.13 -2.76 7.57
CA LEU A 124 1.07 -1.93 7.47
C LEU A 124 2.24 -2.47 8.30
N GLU A 125 1.98 -3.16 9.42
CA GLU A 125 3.01 -3.76 10.27
C GLU A 125 3.97 -4.65 9.48
N TRP A 126 3.46 -5.45 8.54
CA TRP A 126 4.30 -6.32 7.72
C TRP A 126 4.63 -5.71 6.35
N LEU A 127 3.80 -4.82 5.81
CA LEU A 127 3.98 -4.28 4.46
C LEU A 127 4.93 -3.07 4.42
N ALA A 128 4.86 -2.19 5.42
CA ALA A 128 5.69 -0.99 5.49
C ALA A 128 7.19 -1.32 5.57
N PRO A 129 7.67 -2.25 6.42
CA PRO A 129 9.09 -2.60 6.46
C PRO A 129 9.63 -3.09 5.11
N LEU A 130 8.84 -3.86 4.36
CA LEU A 130 9.21 -4.35 3.02
C LEU A 130 9.31 -3.21 2.01
N ALA A 131 8.40 -2.23 2.08
CA ALA A 131 8.42 -1.03 1.26
C ALA A 131 9.64 -0.15 1.54
N HIS A 132 9.93 0.12 2.82
CA HIS A 132 11.12 0.87 3.24
C HIS A 132 12.41 0.19 2.79
N ASN A 133 12.51 -1.13 2.97
CA ASN A 133 13.65 -1.91 2.49
C ASN A 133 13.80 -1.84 0.96
N MET A 134 12.70 -1.81 0.21
CA MET A 134 12.75 -1.67 -1.25
C MET A 134 13.32 -0.31 -1.67
N ILE A 135 12.93 0.79 -1.00
CA ILE A 135 13.51 2.12 -1.26
C ILE A 135 14.99 2.14 -0.91
N ARG A 136 15.36 1.63 0.27
CA ARG A 136 16.75 1.56 0.72
C ARG A 136 17.60 0.77 -0.27
N TRP A 137 17.15 -0.43 -0.64
CA TRP A 137 17.83 -1.31 -1.59
C TRP A 137 18.01 -0.64 -2.96
N GLN A 138 17.01 0.10 -3.45
CA GLN A 138 17.13 0.83 -4.71
C GLN A 138 18.16 1.98 -4.59
N SER A 139 18.18 2.69 -3.47
CA SER A 139 19.10 3.82 -3.25
C SER A 139 20.56 3.37 -3.14
N GLU A 140 20.82 2.27 -2.44
CA GLU A 140 22.14 1.63 -2.33
C GLU A 140 22.64 1.19 -3.72
N ARG A 141 21.77 0.60 -4.56
CA ARG A 141 22.10 0.25 -5.95
C ARG A 141 22.34 1.45 -6.87
N SER A 142 21.69 2.59 -6.58
CA SER A 142 21.88 3.82 -7.34
C SER A 142 23.20 4.53 -7.00
N PHE A 143 23.73 4.29 -5.78
CA PHE A 143 25.01 4.83 -5.31
C PHE A 143 26.19 3.87 -5.58
N GLU A 144 25.96 2.55 -5.51
CA GLU A 144 26.97 1.49 -5.59
C GLU A 144 26.92 0.69 -6.91
N GLN A 145 26.97 1.35 -8.07
CA GLN A 145 27.06 0.63 -9.35
C GLN A 145 28.34 -0.26 -9.50
N GLN A 146 29.11 -0.53 -8.43
CA GLN A 146 30.42 -1.20 -8.47
C GLN A 146 30.78 -2.25 -7.39
N SER A 147 30.07 -2.47 -6.27
CA SER A 147 30.61 -3.45 -5.28
C SER A 147 29.60 -4.07 -4.32
N PHE A 148 29.45 -5.41 -4.41
CA PHE A 148 28.96 -6.39 -3.43
C PHE A 148 27.80 -7.26 -3.93
N VAL A 149 28.14 -8.43 -4.49
CA VAL A 149 27.21 -9.37 -5.12
C VAL A 149 26.70 -10.46 -4.15
N SER A 150 27.34 -10.67 -2.99
CA SER A 150 26.92 -11.75 -2.07
C SER A 150 26.01 -11.32 -0.92
N GLY A 151 26.01 -10.03 -0.51
CA GLY A 151 25.15 -9.52 0.57
C GLY A 151 23.76 -9.05 0.11
N THR A 152 23.60 -8.72 -1.17
CA THR A 152 22.38 -8.11 -1.69
C THR A 152 21.21 -9.07 -1.86
N ASN A 153 21.46 -10.38 -1.95
CA ASN A 153 20.40 -11.39 -2.14
C ASN A 153 19.57 -11.62 -0.88
N ALA A 154 20.18 -11.58 0.31
CA ALA A 154 19.46 -11.66 1.59
C ALA A 154 18.62 -10.39 1.86
N LEU A 155 19.08 -9.24 1.38
CA LEU A 155 18.32 -7.98 1.44
C LEU A 155 17.12 -8.00 0.48
N LEU A 156 17.26 -8.60 -0.69
CA LEU A 156 16.22 -8.58 -1.73
C LEU A 156 14.92 -9.30 -1.31
N VAL A 157 15.04 -10.42 -0.59
CA VAL A 157 13.88 -11.16 -0.05
C VAL A 157 13.16 -10.42 1.07
N GLN A 158 13.80 -9.41 1.67
CA GLN A 158 13.19 -8.51 2.66
C GLN A 158 12.56 -7.28 2.01
N THR A 159 12.43 -7.26 0.69
CA THR A 159 11.76 -6.20 -0.08
C THR A 159 10.49 -6.71 -0.75
N LEU A 160 9.77 -5.81 -1.42
CA LEU A 160 8.63 -6.14 -2.28
C LEU A 160 8.99 -6.86 -3.59
N TYR A 161 10.28 -7.08 -3.89
CA TYR A 161 10.73 -7.63 -5.17
C TYR A 161 10.01 -8.93 -5.55
N PHE A 162 9.94 -9.88 -4.63
CA PHE A 162 9.28 -11.17 -4.85
C PHE A 162 7.82 -11.21 -4.39
N ALA A 163 7.24 -10.09 -3.96
CA ALA A 163 5.86 -10.08 -3.52
C ALA A 163 4.91 -10.38 -4.70
N ASN A 164 3.89 -11.20 -4.46
CA ASN A 164 2.87 -11.48 -5.45
C ASN A 164 2.02 -10.22 -5.69
N ARG A 165 1.88 -9.86 -6.96
CA ARG A 165 1.22 -8.63 -7.39
C ARG A 165 -0.23 -8.54 -6.94
N GLU A 166 -1.02 -9.58 -7.17
CA GLU A 166 -2.46 -9.56 -6.85
C GLU A 166 -2.69 -9.44 -5.35
N LYS A 167 -1.90 -10.14 -4.53
CA LYS A 167 -1.97 -10.06 -3.07
C LYS A 167 -1.57 -8.66 -2.57
N THR A 168 -0.52 -8.07 -3.14
CA THR A 168 -0.12 -6.70 -2.77
C THR A 168 -1.17 -5.69 -3.19
N GLU A 169 -1.73 -5.79 -4.40
CA GLU A 169 -2.81 -4.90 -4.86
C GLU A 169 -4.05 -5.02 -3.97
N ALA A 170 -4.44 -6.24 -3.57
CA ALA A 170 -5.55 -6.47 -2.65
C ALA A 170 -5.33 -5.81 -1.28
N ALA A 171 -4.14 -5.98 -0.68
CA ALA A 171 -3.78 -5.35 0.59
C ALA A 171 -3.79 -3.82 0.51
N ILE A 172 -3.24 -3.24 -0.59
CA ILE A 172 -3.29 -1.80 -0.84
C ILE A 172 -4.74 -1.31 -0.93
N ILE A 173 -5.61 -2.02 -1.67
CA ILE A 173 -7.02 -1.65 -1.82
C ILE A 173 -7.74 -1.67 -0.46
N GLU A 174 -7.47 -2.66 0.37
CA GLU A 174 -8.06 -2.78 1.71
C GLU A 174 -7.70 -1.58 2.60
N ILE A 175 -6.42 -1.20 2.62
CA ILE A 175 -5.99 0.00 3.35
C ILE A 175 -6.66 1.27 2.79
N LEU A 176 -6.76 1.39 1.46
CA LEU A 176 -7.38 2.57 0.83
C LEU A 176 -8.88 2.69 1.13
N VAL A 177 -9.59 1.56 1.28
CA VAL A 177 -11.00 1.56 1.71
C VAL A 177 -11.11 2.04 3.16
N GLY A 178 -10.27 1.53 4.06
CA GLY A 178 -10.20 1.97 5.46
C GLY A 178 -9.86 3.45 5.59
N LEU A 179 -8.84 3.94 4.86
CA LEU A 179 -8.47 5.35 4.82
C LEU A 179 -9.65 6.22 4.34
N ASN A 180 -10.33 5.82 3.27
CA ASN A 180 -11.49 6.56 2.77
C ASN A 180 -12.63 6.63 3.82
N TYR A 181 -12.82 5.57 4.62
CA TYR A 181 -13.80 5.56 5.71
C TYR A 181 -13.40 6.52 6.83
N VAL A 182 -12.18 6.39 7.36
CA VAL A 182 -11.66 7.24 8.45
C VAL A 182 -11.62 8.72 8.06
N TRP A 183 -11.19 9.06 6.85
CA TRP A 183 -11.20 10.45 6.37
C TRP A 183 -12.60 11.03 6.31
N ARG A 184 -13.59 10.23 5.87
CA ARG A 184 -14.96 10.72 5.77
C ARG A 184 -15.56 10.93 7.15
N LEU A 185 -15.35 10.01 8.10
CA LEU A 185 -15.79 10.18 9.48
C LEU A 185 -15.15 11.42 10.12
N GLY A 186 -13.82 11.60 9.99
CA GLY A 186 -13.12 12.75 10.54
C GLY A 186 -13.66 14.09 10.02
N ARG A 187 -13.98 14.18 8.72
CA ARG A 187 -14.61 15.39 8.16
C ARG A 187 -16.01 15.65 8.70
N GLU A 188 -16.82 14.60 8.88
CA GLU A 188 -18.17 14.72 9.42
C GLU A 188 -18.16 15.20 10.87
N LEU A 189 -17.28 14.64 11.70
CA LEU A 189 -17.09 15.06 13.09
C LEU A 189 -16.60 16.51 13.18
N ASN A 190 -15.62 16.90 12.35
CA ASN A 190 -15.14 18.27 12.29
C ASN A 190 -16.23 19.25 11.84
N ALA A 191 -17.05 18.88 10.86
CA ALA A 191 -18.18 19.71 10.40
C ALA A 191 -19.23 19.91 11.50
N LYS A 192 -19.58 18.84 12.25
CA LYS A 192 -20.50 18.91 13.39
C LYS A 192 -19.97 19.80 14.50
N ALA A 193 -18.70 19.66 14.88
CA ALA A 193 -18.06 20.49 15.89
C ALA A 193 -18.05 21.98 15.50
N LEU A 194 -17.78 22.29 14.22
CA LEU A 194 -17.86 23.66 13.69
C LEU A 194 -19.28 24.22 13.73
N GLN A 195 -20.29 23.39 13.42
CA GLN A 195 -21.69 23.80 13.49
C GLN A 195 -22.14 24.08 14.93
N GLU A 196 -21.75 23.23 15.89
CA GLU A 196 -22.01 23.44 17.31
C GLU A 196 -21.36 24.75 17.81
N CYS A 197 -20.09 25.00 17.45
CA CYS A 197 -19.39 26.24 17.78
C CYS A 197 -19.99 27.49 17.12
N ALA A 198 -20.57 27.37 15.94
CA ALA A 198 -21.26 28.47 15.27
C ALA A 198 -22.63 28.74 15.93
N SER A 199 -23.34 27.69 16.32
CA SER A 199 -24.64 27.80 17.00
C SER A 199 -24.52 28.42 18.39
N SER A 200 -23.47 28.09 19.16
CA SER A 200 -23.26 28.66 20.50
C SER A 200 -22.94 30.16 20.46
N ARG A 201 -22.26 30.64 19.42
CA ARG A 201 -22.02 32.09 19.21
C ARG A 201 -23.30 32.88 18.89
N SER A 202 -24.33 32.24 18.34
CA SER A 202 -25.59 32.91 18.02
C SER A 202 -26.51 33.13 19.23
N PHE A 203 -26.26 32.43 20.35
CA PHE A 203 -27.04 32.58 21.58
C PHE A 203 -26.47 33.64 22.54
N ASP A 204 -25.20 34.04 22.38
CA ASP A 204 -24.55 35.03 23.24
C ASP A 204 -24.84 36.50 22.83
N GLU A 205 -25.42 36.72 21.65
CA GLU A 205 -25.81 38.05 21.14
C GLU A 205 -27.27 38.43 21.52
N CYS A 206 -27.92 37.67 22.41
CA CYS A 206 -29.27 37.95 22.91
C CYS A 206 -29.34 38.31 24.41
N LEU A 207 -28.21 38.51 25.09
CA LEU A 207 -28.16 38.88 26.52
C LEU A 207 -27.88 40.37 26.79
N TYR A 208 -27.97 41.24 25.77
CA TYR A 208 -27.78 42.69 25.90
C TYR A 208 -28.89 43.53 25.23
N LEU A 209 -30.16 43.14 25.39
CA LEU A 209 -31.32 44.03 25.15
C LEU A 209 -32.35 43.93 26.28
#